data_AF-A0A8J8FAM1-F1
#
_entry.id   AF-A0A8J8FAM1-F1
#
_cell.length_a   1.000
_cell.length_b   1.000
_cell.length_c   1.000
_cell.angle_alpha   90.00
_cell.angle_beta   90.00
_cell.angle_gamma   90.00
#
_symmetry.space_group_name_H-M   'P 1'
#
loop_
_entity.id
_entity.type
_entity.pdbx_description
1 polymer ?
#
loop_
_entity_poly.entity_id
_entity_poly.type
_entity_poly.pdbx_seq_one_letter_code
_entity_poly.pdbx_strand_id
1 'polypeptide(L)'
;MMRMKNAIEKIKALDGTAMEIAKERQDKLTKPTSSLGTLEDISIQIAGITGNPSQGINDKVIITMAGDHGVTEAGVSAYPSEITGQMIYNFLNGGAAINVLARHMGARVVVVDMGVAVDIECETLVDKKIGYGTANMINGPAMTHDDAVRSIEVGIEVLELEAEKGMDIVGVGDMGIGNTTPSSAIVAVITGAAVRAVTGRGTGLDDEGLERKIEVIEKAISVNHLNKKDPIDVLAKVGGFEIGGMVGVMLAAASHRIPVVIDGFVSGAAALIAYEIAPAVKDYMIASHQSVERGHSVILDYIGLKPLLDLDMRLGEGTGAALGISIVEAACKILNEMATFEDAGVSDKA
;
A
#
# COMPACT_ATOMS: atom_id res chain seq x y z
N MET A 1 -3.93 -21.06 -4.36
CA MET A 1 -4.76 -20.39 -5.40
C MET A 1 -6.21 -20.15 -5.01
N MET A 2 -6.88 -21.00 -4.21
CA MET A 2 -8.31 -20.89 -3.96
C MET A 2 -8.68 -19.62 -3.15
N ARG A 3 -7.82 -19.19 -2.22
CA ARG A 3 -8.07 -18.00 -1.38
C ARG A 3 -8.02 -16.73 -2.23
N MET A 4 -7.00 -16.58 -3.07
CA MET A 4 -6.86 -15.44 -3.98
C MET A 4 -8.04 -15.34 -4.95
N LYS A 5 -8.41 -16.45 -5.60
CA LYS A 5 -9.56 -16.46 -6.52
C LYS A 5 -10.86 -16.05 -5.81
N ASN A 6 -11.11 -16.60 -4.62
CA ASN A 6 -12.30 -16.28 -3.84
C ASN A 6 -12.33 -14.79 -3.41
N ALA A 7 -11.19 -14.21 -3.04
CA ALA A 7 -11.10 -12.79 -2.71
C ALA A 7 -11.47 -11.93 -3.93
N ILE A 8 -10.87 -12.20 -5.10
CA ILE A 8 -11.14 -11.47 -6.34
C ILE A 8 -12.62 -11.54 -6.73
N GLU A 9 -13.23 -12.72 -6.70
CA GLU A 9 -14.66 -12.90 -7.03
C GLU A 9 -15.61 -12.15 -6.09
N LYS A 10 -15.16 -11.82 -4.87
CA LYS A 10 -15.95 -11.06 -3.89
C LYS A 10 -15.76 -9.55 -3.98
N ILE A 11 -14.79 -9.05 -4.75
CA ILE A 11 -14.62 -7.61 -4.98
C ILE A 11 -15.82 -7.10 -5.78
N LYS A 12 -16.59 -6.19 -5.20
CA LYS A 12 -17.79 -5.60 -5.81
C LYS A 12 -17.56 -4.15 -6.16
N ALA A 13 -18.41 -3.59 -7.02
CA ALA A 13 -18.50 -2.15 -7.19
C ALA A 13 -18.89 -1.47 -5.85
N LEU A 14 -18.56 -0.19 -5.73
CA LEU A 14 -18.98 0.62 -4.59
C LEU A 14 -20.51 0.70 -4.50
N ASP A 15 -21.02 0.89 -3.28
CA ASP A 15 -22.45 1.03 -3.05
C ASP A 15 -22.92 2.43 -3.45
N GLY A 16 -23.53 2.52 -4.63
CA GLY A 16 -24.03 3.78 -5.17
C GLY A 16 -25.10 4.45 -4.31
N THR A 17 -25.93 3.67 -3.61
CA THR A 17 -26.96 4.22 -2.71
C THR A 17 -26.31 4.91 -1.52
N ALA A 18 -25.32 4.26 -0.92
CA ALA A 18 -24.59 4.84 0.21
C ALA A 18 -23.83 6.12 -0.19
N MET A 19 -23.23 6.11 -1.38
CA MET A 19 -22.57 7.30 -1.94
C MET A 19 -23.54 8.45 -2.18
N GLU A 20 -24.72 8.17 -2.74
CA GLU A 20 -25.75 9.19 -3.00
C GLU A 20 -26.24 9.83 -1.70
N ILE A 21 -26.53 9.03 -0.67
CA ILE A 21 -26.95 9.54 0.65
C ILE A 21 -25.83 10.38 1.28
N ALA A 22 -24.58 9.93 1.24
CA ALA A 22 -23.44 10.69 1.77
C ALA A 22 -23.25 12.01 1.02
N LYS A 23 -23.41 12.01 -0.31
CA LYS A 23 -23.33 13.22 -1.14
C LYS A 23 -24.47 14.20 -0.83
N GLU A 24 -25.71 13.72 -0.73
CA GLU A 24 -26.85 14.57 -0.35
C GLU A 24 -26.65 15.23 1.01
N ARG A 25 -26.02 14.53 1.96
CA ARG A 25 -25.65 15.11 3.24
C ARG A 25 -24.54 16.16 3.09
N GLN A 26 -23.47 15.87 2.35
CA GLN A 26 -22.39 16.85 2.07
C GLN A 26 -22.92 18.16 1.50
N ASP A 27 -23.90 18.08 0.59
CA ASP A 27 -24.50 19.24 -0.08
C ASP A 27 -25.35 20.11 0.88
N LYS A 28 -25.76 19.58 2.03
CA LYS A 28 -26.57 20.27 3.06
C LYS A 28 -25.77 20.82 4.24
N LEU A 29 -24.51 20.43 4.40
CA LEU A 29 -23.65 20.93 5.48
C LEU A 29 -23.49 22.45 5.38
N THR A 30 -23.32 23.14 6.51
CA THR A 30 -23.23 24.61 6.62
C THR A 30 -21.93 25.18 6.01
N LYS A 31 -21.74 24.96 4.71
CA LYS A 31 -20.60 25.37 3.90
C LYS A 31 -21.07 25.64 2.45
N PRO A 32 -20.33 26.43 1.66
CA PRO A 32 -20.57 26.48 0.22
C PRO A 32 -20.40 25.08 -0.40
N THR A 33 -21.25 24.74 -1.36
CA THR A 33 -21.18 23.47 -2.10
C THR A 33 -19.77 23.19 -2.60
N SER A 34 -19.26 21.99 -2.33
CA SER A 34 -17.93 21.52 -2.73
C SER A 34 -16.73 22.29 -2.15
N SER A 35 -16.92 23.18 -1.17
CA SER A 35 -15.82 24.02 -0.66
C SER A 35 -14.75 23.27 0.13
N LEU A 36 -15.02 22.03 0.57
CA LEU A 36 -14.01 21.17 1.22
C LEU A 36 -13.30 20.24 0.22
N GLY A 37 -13.66 20.30 -1.07
CA GLY A 37 -12.98 19.60 -2.16
C GLY A 37 -12.82 18.12 -1.88
N THR A 38 -11.58 17.63 -1.92
CA THR A 38 -11.23 16.21 -1.81
C THR A 38 -11.69 15.57 -0.50
N LEU A 39 -11.87 16.31 0.60
CA LEU A 39 -12.44 15.73 1.83
C LEU A 39 -13.89 15.26 1.63
N GLU A 40 -14.66 15.96 0.79
CA GLU A 40 -16.02 15.55 0.45
C GLU A 40 -15.98 14.25 -0.35
N ASP A 41 -15.13 14.20 -1.39
CA ASP A 41 -14.93 13.02 -2.24
C ASP A 41 -14.53 11.78 -1.44
N ILE A 42 -13.59 11.91 -0.50
CA ILE A 42 -13.15 10.82 0.36
C ILE A 42 -14.30 10.30 1.22
N SER A 43 -15.05 11.19 1.88
CA SER A 43 -16.16 10.75 2.74
C SER A 43 -17.23 9.98 1.96
N ILE A 44 -17.51 10.39 0.71
CA ILE A 44 -18.42 9.71 -0.20
C ILE A 44 -17.84 8.36 -0.65
N GLN A 45 -16.54 8.31 -0.98
CA GLN A 45 -15.86 7.07 -1.34
C GLN A 45 -15.91 6.06 -0.18
N ILE A 46 -15.65 6.48 1.05
CA ILE A 46 -15.73 5.62 2.25
C ILE A 46 -17.15 5.09 2.44
N ALA A 47 -18.17 5.93 2.26
CA ALA A 47 -19.57 5.47 2.28
C ALA A 47 -19.84 4.41 1.20
N GLY A 48 -19.32 4.62 -0.01
CA GLY A 48 -19.41 3.64 -1.11
C GLY A 48 -18.66 2.34 -0.84
N ILE A 49 -17.47 2.41 -0.25
CA ILE A 49 -16.66 1.24 0.11
C ILE A 49 -17.34 0.43 1.22
N THR A 50 -17.87 1.07 2.25
CA THR A 50 -18.43 0.36 3.41
C THR A 50 -19.90 0.01 3.25
N GLY A 51 -20.62 0.69 2.34
CA GLY A 51 -22.07 0.60 2.23
C GLY A 51 -22.79 1.34 3.35
N ASN A 52 -22.09 2.19 4.09
CA ASN A 52 -22.60 2.95 5.22
C ASN A 52 -22.43 4.45 4.97
N PRO A 53 -23.52 5.21 4.72
CA PRO A 53 -23.46 6.65 4.43
C PRO A 53 -22.80 7.52 5.50
N SER A 54 -22.73 7.03 6.74
CA SER A 54 -22.19 7.75 7.89
C SER A 54 -21.12 6.95 8.61
N GLN A 55 -20.29 6.21 7.85
CA GLN A 55 -19.21 5.41 8.40
C GLN A 55 -18.25 6.26 9.27
N GLY A 56 -17.96 5.79 10.48
CA GLY A 56 -16.90 6.31 11.33
C GLY A 56 -15.59 5.53 11.15
N ILE A 57 -14.47 6.10 11.59
CA ILE A 57 -13.15 5.45 11.52
C ILE A 57 -12.57 5.34 12.94
N ASN A 58 -12.85 4.22 13.59
CA ASN A 58 -12.42 3.93 14.97
C ASN A 58 -11.27 2.92 14.97
N ASP A 59 -11.47 1.76 14.35
CA ASP A 59 -10.50 0.67 14.35
C ASP A 59 -9.56 0.78 13.14
N LYS A 60 -8.36 1.32 13.39
CA LYS A 60 -7.35 1.61 12.37
C LYS A 60 -6.18 0.62 12.48
N VAL A 61 -5.76 0.06 11.35
CA VAL A 61 -4.68 -0.92 11.30
C VAL A 61 -3.63 -0.49 10.29
N ILE A 62 -2.35 -0.54 10.66
CA ILE A 62 -1.24 -0.50 9.71
C ILE A 62 -0.64 -1.90 9.64
N ILE A 63 -0.59 -2.49 8.45
CA ILE A 63 0.06 -3.78 8.22
C ILE A 63 1.39 -3.52 7.51
N THR A 64 2.50 -3.71 8.23
CA THR A 64 3.86 -3.54 7.71
C THR A 64 4.44 -4.90 7.35
N MET A 65 4.62 -5.14 6.05
CA MET A 65 5.15 -6.38 5.49
C MET A 65 6.66 -6.29 5.33
N ALA A 66 7.40 -7.25 5.88
CA ALA A 66 8.86 -7.23 5.85
C ALA A 66 9.48 -8.40 5.09
N GLY A 67 10.48 -8.13 4.26
CA GLY A 67 11.17 -9.15 3.46
C GLY A 67 12.54 -8.67 2.96
N ASP A 68 13.49 -9.60 2.82
CA ASP A 68 14.81 -9.31 2.27
C ASP A 68 14.92 -9.66 0.78
N HIS A 69 15.89 -9.02 0.11
CA HIS A 69 16.10 -9.19 -1.31
C HIS A 69 17.53 -9.57 -1.69
N GLY A 70 17.68 -10.68 -2.41
CA GLY A 70 18.99 -11.10 -2.92
C GLY A 70 19.63 -10.10 -3.88
N VAL A 71 18.86 -9.21 -4.51
CA VAL A 71 19.41 -8.15 -5.37
C VAL A 71 20.32 -7.16 -4.63
N THR A 72 20.24 -7.11 -3.29
CA THR A 72 21.12 -6.27 -2.47
C THR A 72 22.61 -6.60 -2.65
N GLU A 73 22.96 -7.84 -3.00
CA GLU A 73 24.32 -8.27 -3.35
C GLU A 73 24.92 -7.46 -4.53
N ALA A 74 24.07 -6.86 -5.37
CA ALA A 74 24.49 -6.03 -6.49
C ALA A 74 24.78 -4.56 -6.11
N GLY A 75 24.79 -4.21 -4.82
CA GLY A 75 25.14 -2.87 -4.35
C GLY A 75 24.10 -1.81 -4.71
N VAL A 76 22.81 -2.17 -4.65
CA VAL A 76 21.66 -1.29 -4.98
C VAL A 76 21.08 -0.54 -3.78
N SER A 77 21.74 -0.60 -2.63
CA SER A 77 21.34 0.07 -1.38
C SER A 77 22.56 0.70 -0.71
N ALA A 78 22.36 1.85 -0.07
CA ALA A 78 23.37 2.49 0.78
C ALA A 78 23.56 1.76 2.13
N TYR A 79 22.59 0.93 2.51
CA TYR A 79 22.55 0.21 3.76
C TYR A 79 22.72 -1.30 3.55
N PRO A 80 23.36 -2.00 4.51
CA PRO A 80 23.53 -3.44 4.46
C PRO A 80 22.21 -4.18 4.79
N SER A 81 22.05 -5.41 4.31
CA SER A 81 20.79 -6.16 4.39
C SER A 81 20.35 -6.52 5.82
N GLU A 82 21.30 -6.62 6.75
CA GLU A 82 21.02 -6.93 8.17
C GLU A 82 20.14 -5.87 8.84
N ILE A 83 20.04 -4.66 8.27
CA ILE A 83 19.16 -3.61 8.79
C ILE A 83 17.68 -4.03 8.76
N THR A 84 17.24 -4.88 7.83
CA THR A 84 15.85 -5.35 7.78
C THR A 84 15.43 -5.99 9.11
N GLY A 85 16.21 -6.96 9.60
CA GLY A 85 15.93 -7.61 10.89
C GLY A 85 16.04 -6.66 12.08
N GLN A 86 16.99 -5.72 12.06
CA GLN A 86 17.14 -4.71 13.12
C GLN A 86 15.93 -3.77 13.19
N MET A 87 15.40 -3.36 12.03
CA MET A 87 14.21 -2.52 11.96
C MET A 87 12.96 -3.24 12.43
N ILE A 88 12.85 -4.55 12.22
CA ILE A 88 11.76 -5.34 12.78
C ILE A 88 11.76 -5.28 14.31
N TYR A 89 12.92 -5.48 14.96
CA TYR A 89 13.01 -5.27 16.40
C TYR A 89 12.64 -3.84 16.80
N ASN A 90 12.99 -2.83 16.00
CA ASN A 90 12.59 -1.45 16.25
C ASN A 90 11.06 -1.25 16.18
N PHE A 91 10.38 -1.85 15.20
CA PHE A 91 8.92 -1.83 15.08
C PHE A 91 8.25 -2.51 16.28
N LEU A 92 8.73 -3.70 16.65
CA LEU A 92 8.19 -4.50 17.75
C LEU A 92 8.37 -3.81 19.10
N ASN A 93 9.47 -3.07 19.28
CA ASN A 93 9.73 -2.24 20.45
C ASN A 93 9.03 -0.88 20.43
N GLY A 94 8.29 -0.55 19.36
CA GLY A 94 7.53 0.70 19.26
C GLY A 94 8.37 1.95 18.97
N GLY A 95 9.62 1.77 18.50
CA GLY A 95 10.62 2.83 18.33
C GLY A 95 10.71 3.44 16.94
N ALA A 96 10.06 2.86 15.92
CA ALA A 96 10.09 3.39 14.56
C ALA A 96 9.11 4.55 14.35
N ALA A 97 9.27 5.26 13.23
CA ALA A 97 8.43 6.40 12.89
C ALA A 97 6.96 5.99 12.74
N ILE A 98 6.68 4.84 12.12
CA ILE A 98 5.32 4.33 12.01
C ILE A 98 4.69 4.06 13.39
N ASN A 99 5.45 3.60 14.38
CA ASN A 99 4.90 3.40 15.72
C ASN A 99 4.51 4.72 16.39
N VAL A 100 5.28 5.79 16.18
CA VAL A 100 4.97 7.13 16.68
C VAL A 100 3.68 7.65 16.04
N LEU A 101 3.58 7.56 14.71
CA LEU A 101 2.41 8.02 13.97
C LEU A 101 1.16 7.19 14.29
N ALA A 102 1.27 5.87 14.35
CA ALA A 102 0.17 4.98 14.70
C ALA A 102 -0.38 5.29 16.09
N ARG A 103 0.48 5.52 17.10
CA ARG A 103 0.01 5.98 18.43
C ARG A 103 -0.69 7.32 18.39
N HIS A 104 -0.20 8.27 17.57
CA HIS A 104 -0.82 9.59 17.44
C HIS A 104 -2.26 9.51 16.92
N MET A 105 -2.51 8.64 15.93
CA MET A 105 -3.82 8.49 15.30
C MET A 105 -4.66 7.33 15.84
N GLY A 106 -4.14 6.56 16.80
CA GLY A 106 -4.84 5.45 17.45
C GLY A 106 -4.92 4.17 16.59
N ALA A 107 -3.96 3.91 15.70
CA ALA A 107 -3.87 2.63 14.99
C ALA A 107 -3.03 1.60 15.75
N ARG A 108 -3.36 0.34 15.51
CA ARG A 108 -2.48 -0.79 15.80
C ARG A 108 -1.54 -1.03 14.62
N VAL A 109 -0.28 -1.38 14.91
CA VAL A 109 0.72 -1.76 13.90
C VAL A 109 0.90 -3.27 13.96
N VAL A 110 0.71 -3.93 12.83
CA VAL A 110 0.89 -5.38 12.65
C VAL A 110 2.14 -5.57 11.80
N VAL A 111 3.18 -6.13 12.40
CA VAL A 111 4.44 -6.40 11.72
C VAL A 111 4.43 -7.86 11.26
N VAL A 112 4.64 -8.07 9.96
CA VAL A 112 4.57 -9.39 9.34
C VAL A 112 5.92 -9.72 8.73
N ASP A 113 6.49 -10.86 9.11
CA ASP A 113 7.67 -11.41 8.44
C ASP A 113 7.21 -12.23 7.24
N MET A 114 7.41 -11.68 6.04
CA MET A 114 7.10 -12.33 4.76
C MET A 114 8.31 -13.08 4.21
N GLY A 115 9.52 -12.76 4.67
CA GLY A 115 10.72 -13.32 4.08
C GLY A 115 12.03 -12.67 4.50
N VAL A 116 12.19 -12.35 5.78
CA VAL A 116 13.45 -11.81 6.30
C VAL A 116 14.53 -12.90 6.30
N ALA A 117 15.77 -12.55 5.97
CA ALA A 117 16.87 -13.50 5.77
C ALA A 117 17.41 -14.14 7.06
N VAL A 118 16.86 -13.75 8.23
CA VAL A 118 17.18 -14.30 9.54
C VAL A 118 15.91 -14.68 10.29
N ASP A 119 16.06 -15.58 11.26
CA ASP A 119 14.98 -15.88 12.21
C ASP A 119 14.82 -14.72 13.20
N ILE A 120 13.56 -14.37 13.47
CA ILE A 120 13.20 -13.33 14.42
C ILE A 120 12.23 -13.93 15.42
N GLU A 121 12.71 -14.14 16.64
CA GLU A 121 11.90 -14.68 17.73
C GLU A 121 11.21 -13.53 18.47
N CYS A 122 9.91 -13.36 18.24
CA CYS A 122 9.06 -12.45 19.01
C CYS A 122 7.59 -12.86 18.93
N GLU A 123 6.90 -12.92 20.07
CA GLU A 123 5.48 -13.33 20.13
C GLU A 123 4.54 -12.37 19.39
N THR A 124 4.90 -11.09 19.28
CA THR A 124 4.08 -10.06 18.64
C THR A 124 4.34 -9.93 17.14
N LEU A 125 5.33 -10.64 16.61
CA LEU A 125 5.59 -10.71 15.17
C LEU A 125 4.65 -11.73 14.54
N VAL A 126 4.00 -11.35 13.44
CA VAL A 126 3.24 -12.29 12.62
C VAL A 126 4.21 -13.02 11.69
N ASP A 127 4.62 -14.22 12.07
CA ASP A 127 5.52 -15.06 11.27
C ASP A 127 4.76 -15.75 10.13
N LYS A 128 5.03 -15.31 8.90
CA LYS A 128 4.49 -15.88 7.65
C LYS A 128 5.59 -16.02 6.60
N LYS A 129 6.82 -16.30 7.05
CA LYS A 129 8.00 -16.33 6.19
C LYS A 129 7.82 -17.32 5.03
N ILE A 130 7.94 -16.83 3.80
CA ILE A 130 7.89 -17.66 2.58
C ILE A 130 9.25 -18.32 2.31
N GLY A 131 10.33 -17.58 2.58
CA GLY A 131 11.72 -18.02 2.47
C GLY A 131 12.68 -17.01 3.10
N TYR A 132 13.97 -17.33 3.19
CA TYR A 132 14.98 -16.45 3.77
C TYR A 132 15.48 -15.43 2.73
N GLY A 133 14.68 -14.41 2.49
CA GLY A 133 14.89 -13.45 1.41
C GLY A 133 14.57 -14.02 0.03
N THR A 134 14.28 -13.13 -0.91
CA THR A 134 14.15 -13.52 -2.32
C THR A 134 15.50 -13.84 -2.95
N ALA A 135 15.49 -14.67 -4.00
CA ALA A 135 16.67 -14.91 -4.81
C ALA A 135 17.11 -13.62 -5.53
N ASN A 136 18.36 -13.57 -5.96
CA ASN A 136 18.87 -12.42 -6.69
C ASN A 136 18.32 -12.38 -8.12
N MET A 137 17.40 -11.43 -8.37
CA MET A 137 16.68 -11.31 -9.64
C MET A 137 17.56 -11.06 -10.88
N ILE A 138 18.86 -10.76 -10.71
CA ILE A 138 19.80 -10.61 -11.84
C ILE A 138 20.31 -11.95 -12.40
N ASN A 139 20.10 -13.05 -11.65
CA ASN A 139 20.57 -14.39 -11.99
C ASN A 139 19.42 -15.34 -12.41
N GLY A 140 18.18 -14.88 -12.30
CA GLY A 140 16.97 -15.67 -12.49
C GLY A 140 15.79 -15.03 -11.74
N PRO A 141 14.69 -15.77 -11.53
CA PRO A 141 13.52 -15.22 -10.85
C PRO A 141 13.80 -14.96 -9.36
N ALA A 142 13.21 -13.89 -8.81
CA ALA A 142 13.26 -13.57 -7.38
C ALA A 142 12.64 -14.68 -6.51
N MET A 143 11.59 -15.34 -7.01
CA MET A 143 10.93 -16.45 -6.34
C MET A 143 10.23 -17.36 -7.36
N THR A 144 9.77 -18.53 -6.94
CA THR A 144 8.93 -19.35 -7.83
C THR A 144 7.55 -18.71 -8.03
N HIS A 145 6.87 -19.05 -9.13
CA HIS A 145 5.48 -18.61 -9.33
C HIS A 145 4.57 -19.04 -8.16
N ASP A 146 4.78 -20.24 -7.62
CA ASP A 146 4.01 -20.73 -6.48
C ASP A 146 4.27 -19.95 -5.19
N ASP A 147 5.52 -19.50 -4.98
CA ASP A 147 5.85 -18.63 -3.84
C ASP A 147 5.25 -17.22 -4.02
N ALA A 148 5.19 -16.70 -5.24
CA ALA A 148 4.51 -15.43 -5.53
C ALA A 148 3.00 -15.54 -5.20
N VAL A 149 2.33 -16.60 -5.67
CA VAL A 149 0.94 -16.89 -5.29
C VAL A 149 0.80 -17.03 -3.77
N ARG A 150 1.71 -17.76 -3.12
CA ARG A 150 1.69 -17.97 -1.66
C ARG A 150 1.82 -16.66 -0.90
N SER A 151 2.70 -15.75 -1.33
CA SER A 151 2.88 -14.44 -0.70
C SER A 151 1.60 -13.60 -0.73
N ILE A 152 0.86 -13.64 -1.85
CA ILE A 152 -0.45 -12.99 -1.98
C ILE A 152 -1.48 -13.66 -1.06
N GLU A 153 -1.54 -15.00 -1.05
CA GLU A 153 -2.49 -15.72 -0.19
C GLU A 153 -2.23 -15.53 1.30
N VAL A 154 -0.98 -15.33 1.69
CA VAL A 154 -0.59 -14.94 3.05
C VAL A 154 -1.06 -13.53 3.37
N GLY A 155 -0.87 -12.56 2.47
CA GLY A 155 -1.38 -11.20 2.66
C GLY A 155 -2.90 -11.15 2.85
N ILE A 156 -3.63 -11.98 2.09
CA ILE A 156 -5.08 -12.14 2.27
C ILE A 156 -5.39 -12.71 3.66
N GLU A 157 -4.68 -13.75 4.08
CA GLU A 157 -4.88 -14.37 5.39
C GLU A 157 -4.65 -13.38 6.54
N VAL A 158 -3.56 -12.61 6.47
CA VAL A 158 -3.23 -11.63 7.51
C VAL A 158 -4.35 -10.61 7.64
N LEU A 159 -4.87 -10.09 6.52
CA LEU A 159 -5.99 -9.16 6.58
C LEU A 159 -7.26 -9.82 7.13
N GLU A 160 -7.61 -11.04 6.69
CA GLU A 160 -8.77 -11.78 7.20
C GLU A 160 -8.71 -11.93 8.73
N LEU A 161 -7.55 -12.33 9.26
CA LEU A 161 -7.32 -12.47 10.71
C LEU A 161 -7.39 -11.14 11.47
N GLU A 162 -6.92 -10.04 10.87
CA GLU A 162 -7.01 -8.72 11.48
C GLU A 162 -8.44 -8.15 11.41
N ALA A 163 -9.18 -8.43 10.33
CA ALA A 163 -10.57 -8.01 10.19
C ALA A 163 -11.47 -8.64 11.27
N GLU A 164 -11.19 -9.88 11.70
CA GLU A 164 -11.90 -10.54 12.82
C GLU A 164 -11.76 -9.79 14.16
N LYS A 165 -10.71 -8.98 14.31
CA LYS A 165 -10.45 -8.15 15.50
C LYS A 165 -11.07 -6.75 15.41
N GLY A 166 -11.86 -6.47 14.37
CA GLY A 166 -12.36 -5.14 14.04
C GLY A 166 -11.34 -4.34 13.23
N MET A 167 -11.79 -3.75 12.13
CA MET A 167 -11.00 -2.94 11.21
C MET A 167 -11.92 -2.12 10.30
N ASP A 168 -11.96 -0.81 10.53
CA ASP A 168 -12.69 0.14 9.69
C ASP A 168 -11.87 0.57 8.47
N ILE A 169 -10.55 0.56 8.59
CA ILE A 169 -9.60 0.99 7.55
C ILE A 169 -8.22 0.36 7.79
N VAL A 170 -7.50 0.09 6.69
CA VAL A 170 -6.14 -0.44 6.74
C VAL A 170 -5.18 0.43 5.95
N GLY A 171 -3.98 0.65 6.49
CA GLY A 171 -2.83 1.18 5.77
C GLY A 171 -1.82 0.08 5.52
N VAL A 172 -1.16 0.12 4.36
CA VAL A 172 -0.09 -0.84 4.03
C VAL A 172 1.28 -0.19 4.14
N GLY A 173 2.22 -0.89 4.75
CA GLY A 173 3.61 -0.48 4.87
C GLY A 173 4.56 -1.59 4.45
N ASP A 174 5.79 -1.21 4.12
CA ASP A 174 6.87 -2.13 3.77
C ASP A 174 8.08 -1.98 4.68
N MET A 175 8.87 -3.05 4.79
CA MET A 175 10.24 -2.98 5.27
C MET A 175 11.11 -3.97 4.50
N GLY A 176 12.13 -3.48 3.81
CA GLY A 176 13.08 -4.38 3.14
C GLY A 176 14.22 -3.60 2.53
N ILE A 177 15.45 -3.93 2.92
CA ILE A 177 16.60 -3.28 2.30
C ILE A 177 16.67 -3.67 0.81
N GLY A 178 16.77 -2.65 -0.04
CA GLY A 178 16.85 -2.81 -1.49
C GLY A 178 15.51 -2.95 -2.22
N ASN A 179 14.37 -3.00 -1.50
CA ASN A 179 13.03 -3.25 -2.06
C ASN A 179 12.55 -2.22 -3.11
N THR A 180 13.07 -1.00 -3.10
CA THR A 180 12.82 -0.02 -4.17
C THR A 180 13.36 -0.46 -5.55
N THR A 181 14.29 -1.43 -5.59
CA THR A 181 14.82 -2.02 -6.82
C THR A 181 13.79 -2.93 -7.51
N PRO A 182 13.23 -3.97 -6.86
CA PRO A 182 12.12 -4.73 -7.43
C PRO A 182 10.89 -3.86 -7.70
N SER A 183 10.57 -2.87 -6.84
CA SER A 183 9.48 -1.93 -7.12
C SER A 183 9.68 -1.19 -8.45
N SER A 184 10.90 -0.69 -8.72
CA SER A 184 11.20 -0.01 -9.99
C SER A 184 11.10 -0.95 -11.19
N ALA A 185 11.52 -2.22 -11.03
CA ALA A 185 11.39 -3.23 -12.07
C ALA A 185 9.92 -3.53 -12.40
N ILE A 186 9.07 -3.72 -11.37
CA ILE A 186 7.63 -3.94 -11.52
C ILE A 186 6.99 -2.77 -12.29
N VAL A 187 7.27 -1.54 -11.88
CA VAL A 187 6.68 -0.35 -12.52
C VAL A 187 7.13 -0.22 -13.97
N ALA A 188 8.42 -0.38 -14.26
CA ALA A 188 8.93 -0.31 -15.63
C ALA A 188 8.26 -1.35 -16.54
N VAL A 189 8.11 -2.58 -16.04
CA VAL A 189 7.52 -3.70 -16.77
C VAL A 189 6.05 -3.50 -17.09
N ILE A 190 5.25 -3.15 -16.07
CA ILE A 190 3.80 -3.05 -16.20
C ILE A 190 3.42 -1.80 -17.01
N THR A 191 4.00 -0.65 -16.66
CA THR A 191 3.66 0.62 -17.31
C THR A 191 4.33 0.82 -18.67
N GLY A 192 5.40 0.07 -18.95
CA GLY A 192 6.24 0.26 -20.14
C GLY A 192 7.15 1.48 -20.07
N ALA A 193 7.23 2.16 -18.92
CA ALA A 193 8.13 3.29 -18.72
C ALA A 193 9.60 2.83 -18.76
N ALA A 194 10.49 3.72 -19.21
CA ALA A 194 11.92 3.46 -19.17
C ALA A 194 12.39 3.28 -17.71
N VAL A 195 13.27 2.30 -17.46
CA VAL A 195 13.80 2.01 -16.11
C VAL A 195 14.34 3.26 -15.43
N ARG A 196 15.11 4.08 -16.16
CA ARG A 196 15.65 5.35 -15.65
C ARG A 196 14.59 6.35 -15.18
N ALA A 197 13.40 6.34 -15.79
CA ALA A 197 12.33 7.27 -15.45
C ALA A 197 11.63 6.89 -14.13
N VAL A 198 11.66 5.61 -13.76
CA VAL A 198 10.96 5.09 -12.57
C VAL A 198 11.91 4.73 -11.42
N THR A 199 13.22 4.77 -11.65
CA THR A 199 14.23 4.43 -10.64
C THR A 199 14.70 5.68 -9.90
N GLY A 200 14.49 5.68 -8.58
CA GLY A 200 14.97 6.69 -7.65
C GLY A 200 16.18 6.25 -6.82
N ARG A 201 16.67 7.18 -6.01
CA ARG A 201 17.83 6.96 -5.11
C ARG A 201 17.49 6.11 -3.89
N GLY A 202 16.21 5.88 -3.61
CA GLY A 202 15.75 5.16 -2.43
C GLY A 202 16.35 5.74 -1.14
N THR A 203 17.12 4.90 -0.46
CA THR A 203 17.79 5.18 0.82
C THR A 203 18.94 6.21 0.75
N GLY A 204 19.18 6.83 -0.40
CA GLY A 204 20.12 7.95 -0.55
C GLY A 204 21.37 7.63 -1.37
N LEU A 205 21.26 6.77 -2.38
CA LEU A 205 22.36 6.47 -3.30
C LEU A 205 22.91 7.73 -3.99
N ASP A 206 24.22 7.73 -4.23
CA ASP A 206 24.90 8.71 -5.09
C ASP A 206 24.62 8.44 -6.59
N ASP A 207 25.23 9.22 -7.47
CA ASP A 207 24.99 9.12 -8.93
C ASP A 207 25.45 7.77 -9.51
N GLU A 208 26.60 7.28 -9.05
CA GLU A 208 27.12 5.97 -9.47
C GLU A 208 26.24 4.83 -8.97
N GLY A 209 25.78 4.90 -7.72
CA GLY A 209 24.84 3.95 -7.14
C GLY A 209 23.49 3.93 -7.87
N LEU A 210 22.98 5.10 -8.28
CA LEU A 210 21.76 5.18 -9.09
C LEU A 210 21.96 4.54 -10.47
N GLU A 211 23.08 4.81 -11.15
CA GLU A 211 23.36 4.22 -12.45
C GLU A 211 23.49 2.70 -12.37
N ARG A 212 24.23 2.19 -11.38
CA ARG A 212 24.33 0.76 -11.10
C ARG A 212 22.96 0.12 -10.86
N LYS A 213 22.08 0.79 -10.09
CA LYS A 213 20.73 0.30 -9.82
C LYS A 213 19.90 0.21 -11.11
N ILE A 214 20.01 1.19 -12.01
CA ILE A 214 19.33 1.16 -13.31
C ILE A 214 19.82 -0.05 -14.14
N GLU A 215 21.14 -0.24 -14.26
CA GLU A 215 21.73 -1.38 -14.98
C GLU A 215 21.28 -2.74 -14.40
N VAL A 216 21.24 -2.83 -13.07
CA VAL A 216 20.77 -4.03 -12.36
C VAL A 216 19.32 -4.35 -12.69
N ILE A 217 18.44 -3.34 -12.72
CA ILE A 217 17.03 -3.52 -13.06
C ILE A 217 16.87 -3.93 -14.53
N GLU A 218 17.58 -3.26 -15.45
CA GLU A 218 17.56 -3.62 -16.88
C GLU A 218 18.03 -5.06 -17.10
N LYS A 219 19.11 -5.46 -16.43
CA LYS A 219 19.59 -6.84 -16.46
C LYS A 219 18.54 -7.81 -15.92
N ALA A 220 17.97 -7.54 -14.74
CA ALA A 220 16.95 -8.40 -14.14
C ALA A 220 15.74 -8.61 -15.05
N ILE A 221 15.26 -7.55 -15.71
CA ILE A 221 14.16 -7.64 -16.69
C ILE A 221 14.59 -8.51 -17.89
N SER A 222 15.83 -8.33 -18.39
CA SER A 222 16.33 -9.05 -19.58
C SER A 222 16.48 -10.55 -19.37
N VAL A 223 16.99 -10.99 -18.21
CA VAL A 223 17.30 -12.41 -17.94
C VAL A 223 16.07 -13.24 -17.60
N ASN A 224 15.00 -12.59 -17.12
CA ASN A 224 13.84 -13.28 -16.58
C ASN A 224 12.77 -13.64 -17.61
N HIS A 225 12.83 -13.09 -18.83
CA HIS A 225 11.86 -13.35 -19.91
C HIS A 225 10.41 -13.32 -19.39
N LEU A 226 10.06 -12.23 -18.71
CA LEU A 226 8.77 -12.06 -18.04
C LEU A 226 7.61 -11.82 -19.01
N ASN A 227 6.44 -12.34 -18.66
CA ASN A 227 5.18 -12.09 -19.33
C ASN A 227 4.48 -10.91 -18.66
N LYS A 228 4.60 -9.72 -19.26
CA LYS A 228 3.96 -8.51 -18.72
C LYS A 228 2.42 -8.54 -18.61
N LYS A 229 1.76 -9.51 -19.26
CA LYS A 229 0.30 -9.71 -19.15
C LYS A 229 -0.10 -10.60 -17.97
N ASP A 230 0.88 -11.18 -17.30
CA ASP A 230 0.69 -11.98 -16.10
C ASP A 230 1.34 -11.24 -14.92
N PRO A 231 0.55 -10.46 -14.15
CA PRO A 231 1.11 -9.70 -13.03
C PRO A 231 1.73 -10.59 -11.94
N ILE A 232 1.34 -11.87 -11.84
CA ILE A 232 1.94 -12.82 -10.90
C ILE A 232 3.31 -13.29 -11.42
N ASP A 233 3.47 -13.47 -12.74
CA ASP A 233 4.79 -13.74 -13.34
C ASP A 233 5.76 -12.56 -13.13
N VAL A 234 5.28 -11.32 -13.22
CA VAL A 234 6.07 -10.12 -12.91
C VAL A 234 6.50 -10.13 -11.44
N LEU A 235 5.57 -10.37 -10.50
CA LEU A 235 5.87 -10.48 -9.07
C LEU A 235 6.90 -11.59 -8.79
N ALA A 236 6.72 -12.77 -9.39
CA ALA A 236 7.59 -13.91 -9.19
C ALA A 236 9.02 -13.64 -9.67
N LYS A 237 9.17 -12.97 -10.81
CA LYS A 237 10.48 -12.80 -11.44
C LYS A 237 11.27 -11.62 -10.90
N VAL A 238 10.62 -10.48 -10.65
CA VAL A 238 11.29 -9.23 -10.31
C VAL A 238 10.70 -8.52 -9.08
N GLY A 239 9.92 -9.24 -8.26
CA GLY A 239 9.25 -8.70 -7.08
C GLY A 239 9.88 -9.07 -5.75
N GLY A 240 9.04 -9.05 -4.70
CA GLY A 240 9.39 -9.27 -3.30
C GLY A 240 8.27 -10.00 -2.56
N PHE A 241 8.61 -10.77 -1.53
CA PHE A 241 7.59 -11.48 -0.75
C PHE A 241 6.66 -10.50 -0.02
N GLU A 242 7.22 -9.41 0.49
CA GLU A 242 6.53 -8.31 1.14
C GLU A 242 5.63 -7.51 0.17
N ILE A 243 6.08 -7.29 -1.08
CA ILE A 243 5.25 -6.70 -2.14
C ILE A 243 4.05 -7.61 -2.41
N GLY A 244 4.26 -8.93 -2.54
CA GLY A 244 3.18 -9.90 -2.72
C GLY A 244 2.21 -9.95 -1.54
N GLY A 245 2.72 -9.86 -0.31
CA GLY A 245 1.92 -9.71 0.90
C GLY A 245 1.02 -8.47 0.85
N MET A 246 1.56 -7.32 0.47
CA MET A 246 0.78 -6.09 0.32
C MET A 246 -0.29 -6.19 -0.78
N VAL A 247 -0.01 -6.86 -1.90
CA VAL A 247 -1.02 -7.18 -2.93
C VAL A 247 -2.18 -7.96 -2.31
N GLY A 248 -1.85 -8.99 -1.52
CA GLY A 248 -2.85 -9.81 -0.82
C GLY A 248 -3.73 -9.00 0.12
N VAL A 249 -3.14 -8.11 0.92
CA VAL A 249 -3.86 -7.20 1.82
C VAL A 249 -4.86 -6.34 1.05
N MET A 250 -4.44 -5.76 -0.09
CA MET A 250 -5.30 -4.89 -0.89
C MET A 250 -6.49 -5.64 -1.50
N LEU A 251 -6.24 -6.83 -2.08
CA LEU A 251 -7.29 -7.66 -2.67
C LEU A 251 -8.30 -8.10 -1.60
N ALA A 252 -7.80 -8.53 -0.45
CA ALA A 252 -8.63 -8.96 0.66
C ALA A 252 -9.46 -7.79 1.20
N ALA A 253 -8.89 -6.60 1.36
CA ALA A 253 -9.60 -5.46 1.93
C ALA A 253 -10.75 -5.03 1.02
N ALA A 254 -10.50 -4.98 -0.28
CA ALA A 254 -11.55 -4.75 -1.28
C ALA A 254 -12.66 -5.81 -1.22
N SER A 255 -12.29 -7.10 -1.08
CA SER A 255 -13.26 -8.19 -0.97
C SER A 255 -14.09 -8.16 0.32
N HIS A 256 -13.54 -7.53 1.38
CA HIS A 256 -14.16 -7.33 2.68
C HIS A 256 -14.80 -5.95 2.83
N ARG A 257 -14.82 -5.12 1.78
CA ARG A 257 -15.43 -3.78 1.80
C ARG A 257 -14.74 -2.83 2.79
N ILE A 258 -13.42 -3.00 2.96
CA ILE A 258 -12.55 -2.21 3.84
C ILE A 258 -11.69 -1.27 2.97
N PRO A 259 -11.65 0.04 3.24
CA PRO A 259 -10.77 0.99 2.55
C PRO A 259 -9.29 0.68 2.83
N VAL A 260 -8.44 0.87 1.81
CA VAL A 260 -6.99 0.68 1.92
C VAL A 260 -6.26 1.98 1.62
N VAL A 261 -5.37 2.38 2.51
CA VAL A 261 -4.49 3.54 2.31
C VAL A 261 -3.12 3.07 1.86
N ILE A 262 -2.74 3.49 0.65
CA ILE A 262 -1.43 3.24 0.04
C ILE A 262 -0.43 4.24 0.62
N ASP A 263 0.73 3.76 1.03
CA ASP A 263 1.82 4.56 1.60
C ASP A 263 2.61 5.30 0.50
N GLY A 264 3.81 4.82 0.19
CA GLY A 264 4.69 5.38 -0.85
C GLY A 264 4.99 4.39 -1.97
N PHE A 265 6.22 4.44 -2.48
CA PHE A 265 6.58 3.79 -3.74
C PHE A 265 6.46 2.25 -3.73
N VAL A 266 6.88 1.58 -2.66
CA VAL A 266 6.89 0.11 -2.60
C VAL A 266 5.47 -0.44 -2.49
N SER A 267 4.65 0.14 -1.60
CA SER A 267 3.22 -0.19 -1.55
C SER A 267 2.47 0.25 -2.81
N GLY A 268 2.89 1.32 -3.49
CA GLY A 268 2.42 1.68 -4.82
C GLY A 268 2.73 0.61 -5.88
N ALA A 269 3.91 -0.01 -5.86
CA ALA A 269 4.23 -1.12 -6.75
C ALA A 269 3.36 -2.36 -6.47
N ALA A 270 3.04 -2.63 -5.19
CA ALA A 270 2.04 -3.63 -4.82
C ALA A 270 0.64 -3.26 -5.32
N ALA A 271 0.22 -2.01 -5.19
CA ALA A 271 -1.06 -1.52 -5.70
C ALA A 271 -1.17 -1.69 -7.22
N LEU A 272 -0.09 -1.45 -7.95
CA LEU A 272 -0.02 -1.66 -9.39
C LEU A 272 -0.24 -3.12 -9.77
N ILE A 273 0.41 -4.06 -9.07
CA ILE A 273 0.19 -5.50 -9.29
C ILE A 273 -1.25 -5.89 -8.93
N ALA A 274 -1.77 -5.41 -7.80
CA ALA A 274 -3.15 -5.68 -7.39
C ALA A 274 -4.17 -5.16 -8.42
N TYR A 275 -3.93 -3.97 -8.99
CA TYR A 275 -4.75 -3.38 -10.03
C TYR A 275 -4.74 -4.21 -11.33
N GLU A 276 -3.57 -4.68 -11.77
CA GLU A 276 -3.47 -5.56 -12.93
C GLU A 276 -4.12 -6.94 -12.70
N ILE A 277 -4.14 -7.44 -11.46
CA ILE A 277 -4.84 -8.67 -11.09
C ILE A 277 -6.36 -8.47 -11.11
N ALA A 278 -6.85 -7.40 -10.49
CA ALA A 278 -8.27 -7.12 -10.32
C ALA A 278 -8.54 -5.60 -10.38
N PRO A 279 -8.84 -5.04 -11.56
CA PRO A 279 -8.95 -3.58 -11.74
C PRO A 279 -9.95 -2.87 -10.81
N ALA A 280 -10.99 -3.59 -10.34
CA ALA A 280 -11.98 -3.08 -9.39
C ALA A 280 -11.39 -2.77 -8.00
N VAL A 281 -10.21 -3.29 -7.66
CA VAL A 281 -9.54 -3.01 -6.38
C VAL A 281 -9.22 -1.52 -6.22
N LYS A 282 -9.01 -0.78 -7.32
CA LYS A 282 -8.62 0.64 -7.25
C LYS A 282 -9.65 1.50 -6.52
N ASP A 283 -10.93 1.14 -6.61
CA ASP A 283 -12.02 1.95 -6.03
C ASP A 283 -12.01 1.87 -4.50
N TYR A 284 -11.27 0.92 -3.93
CA TYR A 284 -11.03 0.73 -2.50
C TYR A 284 -9.72 1.38 -2.02
N MET A 285 -8.88 1.86 -2.94
CA MET A 285 -7.58 2.42 -2.64
C MET A 285 -7.64 3.94 -2.47
N ILE A 286 -6.88 4.44 -1.50
CA ILE A 286 -6.67 5.85 -1.23
C ILE A 286 -5.16 6.08 -1.19
N ALA A 287 -4.63 6.89 -2.11
CA ALA A 287 -3.22 7.22 -2.13
C ALA A 287 -2.90 8.27 -1.05
N SER A 288 -2.09 7.93 -0.05
CA SER A 288 -1.82 8.86 1.05
C SER A 288 -0.97 10.06 0.62
N HIS A 289 0.25 9.82 0.14
CA HIS A 289 1.19 10.87 -0.21
C HIS A 289 1.88 10.60 -1.54
N GLN A 290 2.38 11.65 -2.17
CA GLN A 290 3.32 11.51 -3.27
C GLN A 290 4.73 11.31 -2.70
N SER A 291 5.26 10.08 -2.78
CA SER A 291 6.68 9.81 -2.54
C SER A 291 7.58 10.55 -3.54
N VAL A 292 8.76 10.98 -3.08
CA VAL A 292 9.80 11.57 -3.97
C VAL A 292 10.48 10.54 -4.88
N GLU A 293 10.23 9.25 -4.67
CA GLU A 293 10.68 8.21 -5.59
C GLU A 293 9.96 8.35 -6.93
N ARG A 294 10.73 8.56 -8.00
CA ARG A 294 10.24 8.96 -9.32
C ARG A 294 9.16 8.06 -9.90
N GLY A 295 9.24 6.76 -9.66
CA GLY A 295 8.26 5.81 -10.17
C GLY A 295 6.89 5.91 -9.49
N HIS A 296 6.77 6.59 -8.35
CA HIS A 296 5.50 6.65 -7.64
C HIS A 296 4.45 7.50 -8.37
N SER A 297 4.82 8.64 -8.95
CA SER A 297 3.88 9.42 -9.77
C SER A 297 3.41 8.63 -10.99
N VAL A 298 4.31 7.86 -11.62
CA VAL A 298 3.98 6.98 -12.75
C VAL A 298 2.96 5.91 -12.35
N ILE A 299 3.10 5.32 -11.16
CA ILE A 299 2.11 4.38 -10.60
C ILE A 299 0.75 5.08 -10.43
N LEU A 300 0.74 6.23 -9.75
CA LEU A 300 -0.49 6.97 -9.43
C LEU A 300 -1.23 7.37 -10.70
N ASP A 301 -0.52 7.89 -11.71
CA ASP A 301 -1.07 8.24 -13.01
C ASP A 301 -1.62 7.02 -13.76
N TYR A 302 -0.90 5.89 -13.72
CA TYR A 302 -1.32 4.65 -14.40
C TYR A 302 -2.61 4.07 -13.81
N ILE A 303 -2.73 4.04 -12.47
CA ILE A 303 -3.93 3.53 -11.79
C ILE A 303 -5.08 4.57 -11.84
N GLY A 304 -4.73 5.86 -11.94
CA GLY A 304 -5.68 6.98 -11.86
C GLY A 304 -6.00 7.37 -10.41
N LEU A 305 -5.02 7.29 -9.51
CA LEU A 305 -5.14 7.71 -8.11
C LEU A 305 -4.50 9.08 -7.90
N LYS A 306 -5.14 9.90 -7.05
CA LYS A 306 -4.60 11.21 -6.64
C LYS A 306 -4.13 11.13 -5.18
N PRO A 307 -2.88 11.51 -4.89
CA PRO A 307 -2.37 11.51 -3.51
C PRO A 307 -3.00 12.65 -2.69
N LEU A 308 -3.19 12.42 -1.40
CA LEU A 308 -3.72 13.43 -0.47
C LEU A 308 -2.68 14.46 -0.04
N LEU A 309 -1.41 14.05 0.02
CA LEU A 309 -0.32 14.80 0.62
C LEU A 309 0.89 14.90 -0.32
N ASP A 310 1.58 16.02 -0.29
CA ASP A 310 2.89 16.21 -0.92
C ASP A 310 3.83 16.79 0.15
N LEU A 311 4.68 15.91 0.71
CA LEU A 311 5.46 16.18 1.93
C LEU A 311 6.94 15.82 1.75
N ASP A 312 7.38 15.57 0.51
CA ASP A 312 8.73 15.08 0.19
C ASP A 312 9.15 13.80 0.95
N MET A 313 8.17 12.99 1.37
CA MET A 313 8.39 11.77 2.15
C MET A 313 8.89 10.61 1.28
N ARG A 314 9.72 9.75 1.86
CA ARG A 314 10.26 8.52 1.23
C ARG A 314 10.75 7.47 2.23
N LEU A 315 10.21 7.49 3.45
CA LEU A 315 10.63 6.55 4.49
C LEU A 315 10.07 5.15 4.25
N GLY A 316 8.80 5.06 3.83
CA GLY A 316 8.07 3.79 3.77
C GLY A 316 7.45 3.45 5.12
N GLU A 317 7.48 2.17 5.48
CA GLU A 317 6.98 1.59 6.74
C GLU A 317 5.46 1.71 6.96
N GLY A 318 4.72 2.40 6.08
CA GLY A 318 3.32 2.77 6.28
C GLY A 318 3.14 4.17 6.88
N THR A 319 4.20 4.98 6.92
CA THR A 319 4.17 6.30 7.60
C THR A 319 3.27 7.32 6.93
N GLY A 320 3.34 7.43 5.60
CA GLY A 320 2.40 8.20 4.80
C GLY A 320 0.99 7.62 4.91
N ALA A 321 0.81 6.29 4.90
CA ALA A 321 -0.50 5.68 5.09
C ALA A 321 -1.14 6.08 6.44
N ALA A 322 -0.37 6.13 7.53
CA ALA A 322 -0.86 6.60 8.82
C ALA A 322 -1.37 8.06 8.77
N LEU A 323 -0.62 8.96 8.11
CA LEU A 323 -1.05 10.34 7.90
C LEU A 323 -2.29 10.42 6.99
N GLY A 324 -2.34 9.62 5.93
CA GLY A 324 -3.47 9.53 5.02
C GLY A 324 -4.75 9.09 5.75
N ILE A 325 -4.68 8.08 6.62
CA ILE A 325 -5.83 7.66 7.43
C ILE A 325 -6.32 8.80 8.33
N SER A 326 -5.45 9.64 8.89
CA SER A 326 -5.88 10.81 9.67
C SER A 326 -6.71 11.80 8.84
N ILE A 327 -6.38 11.98 7.56
CA ILE A 327 -7.17 12.81 6.63
C ILE A 327 -8.50 12.13 6.30
N VAL A 328 -8.50 10.81 6.09
CA VAL A 328 -9.73 10.03 5.87
C VAL A 328 -10.67 10.11 7.07
N GLU A 329 -10.15 9.96 8.29
CA GLU A 329 -10.92 10.10 9.51
C GLU A 329 -11.53 11.52 9.64
N ALA A 330 -10.75 12.55 9.32
CA ALA A 330 -11.25 13.93 9.31
C ALA A 330 -12.38 14.12 8.28
N ALA A 331 -12.26 13.55 7.08
CA ALA A 331 -13.31 13.57 6.06
C ALA A 331 -14.62 12.94 6.57
N CYS A 332 -14.54 11.76 7.19
CA CYS A 332 -15.71 11.09 7.78
C CYS A 332 -16.32 11.87 8.95
N LYS A 333 -15.48 12.44 9.83
CA LYS A 333 -15.95 13.27 10.96
C LYS A 333 -16.66 14.52 10.48
N ILE A 334 -16.14 15.21 9.48
CA ILE A 334 -16.81 16.38 8.91
C ILE A 334 -18.19 16.00 8.37
N LEU A 335 -18.28 14.91 7.60
CA LEU A 335 -19.55 14.43 7.10
C LEU A 335 -20.53 14.16 8.25
N ASN A 336 -20.09 13.48 9.30
CA ASN A 336 -20.96 13.00 10.37
C ASN A 336 -21.33 14.07 11.41
N GLU A 337 -20.43 15.00 11.71
CA GLU A 337 -20.53 15.88 12.88
C GLU A 337 -20.84 17.34 12.51
N MET A 338 -20.52 17.79 11.30
CA MET A 338 -20.81 19.16 10.89
C MET A 338 -22.33 19.37 10.80
N ALA A 339 -22.79 20.51 11.31
CA ALA A 339 -24.20 20.89 11.23
C ALA A 339 -24.63 21.12 9.78
N THR A 340 -25.91 20.87 9.50
CA THR A 340 -26.55 21.36 8.27
C THR A 340 -27.00 22.81 8.43
N PHE A 341 -27.29 23.49 7.30
CA PHE A 341 -27.88 24.83 7.33
C PHE A 341 -29.15 24.88 8.19
N GLU A 342 -29.98 23.83 8.12
CA GLU A 342 -31.19 23.67 8.91
C GLU A 342 -30.88 23.55 10.41
N ASP A 343 -29.97 22.66 10.81
CA ASP A 343 -29.57 22.48 12.21
C ASP A 343 -29.00 23.76 12.83
N ALA A 344 -28.26 24.54 12.02
CA ALA A 344 -27.59 25.76 12.45
C ALA A 344 -28.50 27.00 12.41
N GLY A 345 -29.72 26.89 11.87
CA GLY A 345 -30.62 28.04 11.68
C GLY A 345 -30.04 29.11 10.72
N VAL A 346 -29.14 28.71 9.83
CA VAL A 346 -28.52 29.60 8.83
C VAL A 346 -29.37 29.54 7.57
N SER A 347 -29.71 30.71 7.02
CA SER A 347 -30.49 30.78 5.79
C SER A 347 -29.75 30.12 4.63
N ASP A 348 -30.47 29.30 3.88
CA ASP A 348 -29.97 28.74 2.62
C ASP A 348 -29.75 29.84 1.59
N LYS A 349 -29.04 29.54 0.50
CA LYS A 349 -28.83 30.49 -0.60
C LYS A 349 -30.18 31.02 -1.11
N ALA A 350 -30.23 32.32 -1.37
CA ALA A 350 -31.33 32.97 -2.09
C ALA A 350 -31.33 32.60 -3.58
#